data_AF-A0A6P0MUN0-F1
#
_entry.id   AF-A0A6P0MUN0-F1
#
_cell.length_a   1.000
_cell.length_b   1.000
_cell.length_c   1.000
_cell.angle_alpha   90.00
_cell.angle_beta   90.00
_cell.angle_gamma   90.00
#
_symmetry.space_group_name_H-M   'P 1'
#
loop_
_entity.id
_entity.type
_entity.pdbx_description
1 polymer ?
#
loop_
_entity_poly.entity_id
_entity_poly.type
_entity_poly.pdbx_seq_one_letter_code
_entity_poly.pdbx_strand_id
1 'polypeptide(L)'
;MRSQWECLLQNLGEWQGSFTHFSPAGEQLEDIPSVLNLEQVNDNQTVRLTLRRFPPNQPVKEQVLEFTNIGRNIMFCDSGAFSQGSMQWAPFSQFGAELALIEGNRRLRLVQMFNRERQLSSLTLIREQLAGINAPECPLLTWEQLLGEWQGEAVTMYPDLRSPETYATHLKLQQQDNNHLVQQLRFGTGTSVRTITSTARIDGSMLYFDQSTLPVQVLLLPDGASSNCPREIKPGHRFVLEVGWLYQPNHRQRLIRSYSDKGELLSLTLVKEEKVKTS
;
A
#
# COMPACT_ATOMS: atom_id res chain seq x y z
N MET A 1 14.06 14.86 9.35
CA MET A 1 13.32 13.58 9.32
C MET A 1 12.86 13.29 10.73
N ARG A 2 11.63 12.82 10.85
CA ARG A 2 11.04 12.43 12.12
C ARG A 2 11.64 11.09 12.55
N SER A 3 11.74 10.85 13.85
CA SER A 3 11.96 9.51 14.39
C SER A 3 10.77 8.61 14.05
N GLN A 4 10.98 7.30 14.02
CA GLN A 4 9.88 6.35 13.79
C GLN A 4 8.74 6.54 14.79
N TRP A 5 9.07 6.89 16.04
CA TRP A 5 8.07 7.19 17.06
C TRP A 5 7.22 8.41 16.70
N GLU A 6 7.85 9.53 16.32
CA GLU A 6 7.13 10.73 15.88
C GLU A 6 6.28 10.49 14.62
N CYS A 7 6.72 9.58 13.73
CA CYS A 7 5.93 9.16 12.57
C CYS A 7 4.70 8.34 12.98
N LEU A 8 4.82 7.43 13.96
CA LEU A 8 3.68 6.72 14.56
C LEU A 8 2.67 7.74 15.13
N LEU A 9 3.15 8.78 15.81
CA LEU A 9 2.27 9.80 16.40
C LEU A 9 1.46 10.60 15.37
N GLN A 10 1.81 10.56 14.07
CA GLN A 10 0.98 11.14 13.01
C GLN A 10 -0.34 10.37 12.79
N ASN A 11 -0.48 9.18 13.37
CA ASN A 11 -1.66 8.34 13.26
C ASN A 11 -2.62 8.46 14.45
N LEU A 12 -2.33 9.31 15.44
CA LEU A 12 -3.20 9.53 16.58
C LEU A 12 -4.58 10.03 16.15
N GLY A 13 -5.60 9.67 16.93
CA GLY A 13 -6.99 10.02 16.68
C GLY A 13 -7.91 8.81 16.58
N GLU A 14 -9.21 9.09 16.52
CA GLU A 14 -10.24 8.10 16.26
C GLU A 14 -10.51 8.01 14.77
N TRP A 15 -10.27 6.84 14.21
CA TRP A 15 -10.46 6.50 12.80
C TRP A 15 -11.69 5.60 12.65
N GLN A 16 -12.68 6.07 11.89
CA GLN A 16 -13.94 5.37 11.62
C GLN A 16 -13.95 4.92 10.16
N GLY A 17 -14.41 3.70 9.92
CA GLY A 17 -14.30 3.09 8.59
C GLY A 17 -14.81 1.67 8.53
N SER A 18 -14.26 0.86 7.63
CA SER A 18 -14.55 -0.57 7.54
C SER A 18 -13.35 -1.39 7.10
N PHE A 19 -13.36 -2.68 7.46
CA PHE A 19 -12.46 -3.71 6.97
C PHE A 19 -13.21 -4.48 5.89
N THR A 20 -12.81 -4.28 4.63
CA THR A 20 -13.45 -4.91 3.47
C THR A 20 -12.57 -6.02 2.94
N HIS A 21 -13.09 -7.24 2.94
CA HIS A 21 -12.36 -8.41 2.46
C HIS A 21 -12.66 -8.67 0.98
N PHE A 22 -11.60 -8.90 0.21
CA PHE A 22 -11.68 -9.21 -1.21
C PHE A 22 -11.01 -10.55 -1.53
N SER A 23 -11.59 -11.24 -2.51
CA SER A 23 -10.95 -12.38 -3.15
C SER A 23 -9.69 -11.95 -3.92
N PRO A 24 -8.79 -12.89 -4.29
CA PRO A 24 -7.66 -12.61 -5.17
C PRO A 24 -8.04 -12.08 -6.56
N ALA A 25 -9.30 -12.23 -6.96
CA ALA A 25 -9.84 -11.70 -8.22
C ALA A 25 -10.49 -10.31 -8.06
N GLY A 26 -10.47 -9.72 -6.86
CA GLY A 26 -11.04 -8.39 -6.61
C GLY A 26 -12.55 -8.39 -6.34
N GLU A 27 -13.15 -9.55 -6.09
CA GLU A 27 -14.57 -9.64 -5.66
C GLU A 27 -14.67 -9.31 -4.17
N GLN A 28 -15.58 -8.39 -3.81
CA GLN A 28 -15.86 -8.06 -2.42
C GLN A 28 -16.65 -9.19 -1.75
N LEU A 29 -16.11 -9.74 -0.67
CA LEU A 29 -16.68 -10.87 0.07
C LEU A 29 -17.48 -10.42 1.29
N GLU A 30 -16.93 -9.49 2.06
CA GLU A 30 -17.57 -8.93 3.25
C GLU A 30 -17.04 -7.52 3.55
N ASP A 31 -17.84 -6.74 4.27
CA ASP A 31 -17.47 -5.42 4.77
C ASP A 31 -17.86 -5.31 6.25
N ILE A 32 -16.88 -5.07 7.11
CA ILE A 32 -17.05 -5.05 8.56
C ILE A 32 -16.76 -3.64 9.06
N PRO A 33 -17.78 -2.88 9.50
CA PRO A 33 -17.57 -1.55 10.09
C PRO A 33 -16.60 -1.60 11.28
N SER A 34 -15.84 -0.53 11.47
CA SER A 34 -14.82 -0.46 12.51
C SER A 34 -14.60 0.95 13.05
N VAL A 35 -14.16 1.01 14.30
CA VAL A 35 -13.62 2.21 14.95
C VAL A 35 -12.27 1.85 15.56
N LEU A 36 -11.23 2.58 15.19
CA LEU A 36 -9.86 2.43 15.69
C LEU A 36 -9.44 3.73 16.37
N ASN A 37 -9.24 3.70 17.69
CA ASN A 37 -8.67 4.82 18.43
C ASN A 37 -7.18 4.60 18.68
N LEU A 38 -6.36 5.60 18.34
CA LEU A 38 -4.95 5.68 18.70
C LEU A 38 -4.73 6.89 19.59
N GLU A 39 -4.35 6.65 20.84
CA GLU A 39 -4.17 7.70 21.84
C GLU A 39 -2.87 7.54 22.63
N GLN A 40 -2.31 8.66 23.07
CA GLN A 40 -1.19 8.66 24.00
C GLN A 40 -1.70 8.48 25.43
N VAL A 41 -1.09 7.56 26.16
CA VAL A 41 -1.37 7.27 27.58
C VAL A 41 -0.06 7.24 28.37
N ASN A 42 -0.16 7.21 29.70
CA ASN A 42 0.99 7.15 30.61
C ASN A 42 2.00 8.29 30.34
N ASP A 43 1.56 9.54 30.50
CA ASP A 43 2.38 10.75 30.27
C ASP A 43 3.08 10.77 28.91
N ASN A 44 2.35 10.37 27.87
CA ASN A 44 2.80 10.34 26.46
C ASN A 44 3.93 9.34 26.14
N GLN A 45 4.24 8.41 27.05
CA GLN A 45 5.25 7.38 26.83
C GLN A 45 4.70 6.13 26.12
N THR A 46 3.39 5.96 26.11
CA THR A 46 2.73 4.78 25.50
C THR A 46 1.70 5.23 24.48
N VAL A 47 1.62 4.52 23.36
CA VAL A 47 0.50 4.64 22.42
C VAL A 47 -0.42 3.44 22.61
N ARG A 48 -1.69 3.68 22.92
CA ARG A 48 -2.73 2.65 23.00
C ARG A 48 -3.54 2.64 21.70
N LEU A 49 -3.67 1.47 21.10
CA LEU A 49 -4.57 1.19 19.99
C LEU A 49 -5.76 0.39 20.52
N THR A 50 -6.96 0.92 20.32
CA THR A 50 -8.22 0.21 20.60
C THR A 50 -8.98 0.06 19.29
N LEU A 51 -9.06 -1.16 18.77
CA LEU A 51 -9.79 -1.50 17.54
C LEU A 51 -11.08 -2.23 17.91
N ARG A 52 -12.22 -1.66 17.51
CA ARG A 52 -13.53 -2.30 17.58
C ARG A 52 -14.04 -2.58 16.18
N ARG A 53 -14.45 -3.82 15.92
CA ARG A 53 -15.08 -4.26 14.67
C ARG A 53 -16.51 -4.72 14.95
N PHE A 54 -17.42 -4.38 14.05
CA PHE A 54 -18.86 -4.58 14.20
C PHE A 54 -19.40 -5.55 13.13
N PRO A 55 -19.02 -6.84 13.18
CA PRO A 55 -19.50 -7.84 12.23
C PRO A 55 -21.04 -8.01 12.32
N PRO A 56 -21.75 -8.15 11.19
CA PRO A 56 -23.19 -8.37 11.20
C PRO A 56 -23.57 -9.63 12.01
N ASN A 57 -24.60 -9.52 12.85
CA ASN A 57 -25.15 -10.63 13.65
C ASN A 57 -24.14 -11.35 14.56
N GLN A 58 -23.03 -10.69 14.89
CA GLN A 58 -21.98 -11.21 15.76
C GLN A 58 -21.66 -10.19 16.85
N PRO A 59 -21.12 -10.61 18.02
CA PRO A 59 -20.67 -9.67 19.03
C PRO A 59 -19.54 -8.78 18.50
N VAL A 60 -19.46 -7.57 19.07
CA VAL A 60 -18.36 -6.64 18.79
C VAL A 60 -17.03 -7.32 19.10
N LYS A 61 -16.11 -7.28 18.15
CA LYS A 61 -14.75 -7.80 18.32
C LYS A 61 -13.84 -6.64 18.69
N GLU A 62 -13.40 -6.59 19.94
CA GLU A 62 -12.48 -5.59 20.45
C GLU A 62 -11.06 -6.16 20.59
N GLN A 63 -10.07 -5.35 20.23
CA GLN A 63 -8.67 -5.64 20.41
C GLN A 63 -7.96 -4.38 20.92
N VAL A 64 -7.20 -4.55 22.00
CA VAL A 64 -6.37 -3.49 22.59
C VAL A 64 -4.90 -3.88 22.48
N LEU A 65 -4.08 -2.97 21.97
CA LEU A 65 -2.63 -3.09 21.91
C LEU A 65 -2.00 -1.85 22.53
N GLU A 66 -0.86 -2.03 23.21
CA GLU A 66 -0.07 -0.93 23.73
C GLU A 66 1.35 -1.01 23.18
N PHE A 67 1.86 0.14 22.75
CA PHE A 67 3.19 0.28 22.19
C PHE A 67 3.99 1.23 23.08
N THR A 68 5.17 0.80 23.50
CA THR A 68 6.21 1.64 24.13
C THR A 68 7.45 1.77 23.25
N ASN A 69 7.50 1.00 22.16
CA ASN A 69 8.50 1.05 21.11
C ASN A 69 7.88 0.55 19.79
N ILE A 70 8.65 0.67 18.71
CA ILE A 70 8.25 0.23 17.37
C ILE A 70 9.04 -1.03 17.01
N GLY A 71 8.33 -2.10 16.68
CA GLY A 71 8.93 -3.36 16.25
C GLY A 71 9.62 -3.23 14.90
N ARG A 72 10.67 -4.04 14.64
CA ARG A 72 11.41 -4.00 13.36
C ARG A 72 10.58 -4.40 12.13
N ASN A 73 9.46 -5.07 12.34
CA ASN A 73 8.55 -5.52 11.30
C ASN A 73 7.62 -4.40 10.77
N ILE A 74 7.62 -3.23 11.41
CA ILE A 74 6.87 -2.05 11.00
C ILE A 74 7.84 -0.88 10.72
N MET A 75 7.58 -0.15 9.64
CA MET A 75 8.33 1.05 9.27
C MET A 75 7.37 2.15 8.83
N PHE A 76 7.61 3.36 9.33
CA PHE A 76 6.83 4.56 9.07
C PHE A 76 7.61 5.57 8.22
N CYS A 77 6.90 6.20 7.28
CA CYS A 77 7.32 7.39 6.57
C CYS A 77 7.04 8.64 7.41
N ASP A 78 7.71 9.77 7.09
CA ASP A 78 7.53 11.05 7.79
C ASP A 78 6.06 11.53 7.82
N SER A 79 5.24 11.14 6.83
CA SER A 79 3.81 11.47 6.77
C SER A 79 2.92 10.69 7.75
N GLY A 80 3.43 9.60 8.34
CA GLY A 80 2.62 8.62 9.07
C GLY A 80 2.18 7.42 8.23
N ALA A 81 2.40 7.43 6.91
CA ALA A 81 2.23 6.23 6.08
C ALA A 81 3.17 5.14 6.59
N PHE A 82 2.76 3.88 6.53
CA PHE A 82 3.56 2.79 7.13
C PHE A 82 3.35 1.46 6.44
N SER A 83 4.27 0.53 6.68
CA SER A 83 4.05 -0.87 6.35
C SER A 83 4.44 -1.76 7.50
N GLN A 84 3.58 -2.74 7.80
CA GLN A 84 3.79 -3.77 8.81
C GLN A 84 3.70 -5.15 8.15
N GLY A 85 4.69 -6.02 8.35
CA GLY A 85 4.62 -7.38 7.80
C GLY A 85 5.88 -8.18 8.03
N SER A 86 5.94 -9.37 7.43
CA SER A 86 7.11 -10.25 7.57
C SER A 86 8.39 -9.56 7.09
N MET A 87 9.47 -9.65 7.88
CA MET A 87 10.80 -9.19 7.46
C MET A 87 11.51 -10.20 6.56
N GLN A 88 11.04 -11.45 6.56
CA GLN A 88 11.60 -12.55 5.79
C GLN A 88 10.43 -13.32 5.15
N TRP A 89 10.51 -13.55 3.86
CA TRP A 89 9.71 -14.56 3.18
C TRP A 89 10.39 -15.92 3.27
N ALA A 90 9.63 -16.96 3.56
CA ALA A 90 10.12 -18.34 3.57
C ALA A 90 9.18 -19.26 2.77
N PRO A 91 9.71 -20.29 2.11
CA PRO A 91 8.89 -21.31 1.46
C PRO A 91 7.91 -21.96 2.45
N PHE A 92 6.71 -22.28 1.98
CA PHE A 92 5.66 -23.01 2.73
C PHE A 92 5.10 -22.31 3.99
N SER A 93 5.48 -21.06 4.26
CA SER A 93 4.83 -20.21 5.26
C SER A 93 3.78 -19.30 4.63
N GLN A 94 2.72 -18.97 5.39
CA GLN A 94 1.90 -17.82 5.03
C GLN A 94 2.74 -16.55 5.06
N PHE A 95 2.49 -15.65 4.13
CA PHE A 95 3.25 -14.43 3.98
C PHE A 95 2.32 -13.27 3.66
N GLY A 96 2.65 -12.08 4.14
CA GLY A 96 1.86 -10.91 3.83
C GLY A 96 2.40 -9.66 4.50
N ALA A 97 1.83 -8.55 4.10
CA ALA A 97 2.07 -7.26 4.72
C ALA A 97 0.83 -6.39 4.61
N GLU A 98 0.70 -5.50 5.59
CA GLU A 98 -0.11 -4.32 5.53
C GLU A 98 0.72 -3.15 4.98
N LEU A 99 0.12 -2.38 4.09
CA LEU A 99 0.65 -1.13 3.57
C LEU A 99 -0.42 -0.05 3.76
N ALA A 100 -0.06 1.04 4.43
CA ALA A 100 -0.97 2.08 4.86
C ALA A 100 -0.52 3.44 4.35
N LEU A 101 -1.39 4.08 3.58
CA LEU A 101 -1.26 5.44 3.09
C LEU A 101 -2.13 6.37 3.95
N ILE A 102 -1.69 7.63 4.09
CA ILE A 102 -2.39 8.67 4.85
C ILE A 102 -2.32 9.98 4.08
N GLU A 103 -3.47 10.65 3.98
CA GLU A 103 -3.58 11.97 3.38
C GLU A 103 -4.69 12.76 4.09
N GLY A 104 -4.29 13.86 4.74
CA GLY A 104 -5.20 14.68 5.55
C GLY A 104 -5.98 13.86 6.57
N ASN A 105 -7.31 13.88 6.44
CA ASN A 105 -8.24 13.25 7.38
C ASN A 105 -8.63 11.82 6.99
N ARG A 106 -7.86 11.20 6.08
CA ARG A 106 -8.15 9.88 5.52
C ARG A 106 -6.93 8.98 5.54
N ARG A 107 -7.19 7.68 5.75
CA ARG A 107 -6.21 6.62 5.57
C ARG A 107 -6.77 5.51 4.70
N LEU A 108 -5.87 4.94 3.92
CA LEU A 108 -6.14 3.77 3.10
C LEU A 108 -5.11 2.71 3.41
N ARG A 109 -5.53 1.61 4.03
CA ARG A 109 -4.66 0.49 4.40
C ARG A 109 -5.04 -0.73 3.59
N LEU A 110 -4.05 -1.43 3.06
CA LEU A 110 -4.25 -2.64 2.28
C LEU A 110 -3.39 -3.76 2.87
N VAL A 111 -4.04 -4.87 3.22
CA VAL A 111 -3.37 -6.11 3.61
C VAL A 111 -3.38 -7.05 2.41
N GLN A 112 -2.19 -7.51 2.01
CA GLN A 112 -2.02 -8.55 1.00
C GLN A 112 -1.55 -9.84 1.68
N MET A 113 -2.31 -10.93 1.53
CA MET A 113 -1.99 -12.23 2.13
C MET A 113 -1.77 -13.31 1.08
N PHE A 114 -0.66 -14.03 1.20
CA PHE A 114 -0.26 -15.15 0.37
C PHE A 114 -0.38 -16.48 1.12
N ASN A 115 -0.87 -17.50 0.42
CA ASN A 115 -0.97 -18.87 0.94
C ASN A 115 0.37 -19.60 0.91
N ARG A 116 0.37 -20.86 1.35
CA ARG A 116 1.58 -21.70 1.39
C ARG A 116 2.05 -22.10 -0.02
N GLU A 117 1.16 -22.02 -0.99
CA GLU A 117 1.40 -22.20 -2.43
C GLU A 117 1.99 -20.94 -3.08
N ARG A 118 2.23 -19.87 -2.30
CA ARG A 118 2.89 -18.61 -2.70
C ARG A 118 2.04 -17.74 -3.63
N GLN A 119 0.74 -17.98 -3.66
CA GLN A 119 -0.23 -17.22 -4.44
C GLN A 119 -1.01 -16.27 -3.53
N LEU A 120 -1.49 -15.15 -4.10
CA LEU A 120 -2.38 -14.24 -3.39
C LEU A 120 -3.65 -15.01 -2.99
N SER A 121 -3.99 -14.94 -1.71
CA SER A 121 -5.08 -15.70 -1.09
C SER A 121 -6.23 -14.81 -0.62
N SER A 122 -5.92 -13.60 -0.16
CA SER A 122 -6.93 -12.61 0.21
C SER A 122 -6.34 -11.21 0.24
N LEU A 123 -7.23 -10.23 0.11
CA LEU A 123 -6.95 -8.82 0.31
C LEU A 123 -7.88 -8.28 1.38
N THR A 124 -7.40 -7.37 2.21
CA THR A 124 -8.25 -6.58 3.13
C THR A 124 -7.97 -5.11 2.87
N LEU A 125 -8.95 -4.40 2.33
CA LEU A 125 -8.90 -2.95 2.15
C LEU A 125 -9.59 -2.30 3.35
N ILE A 126 -8.88 -1.39 4.01
CA ILE A 126 -9.34 -0.71 5.22
C ILE A 126 -9.37 0.79 4.92
N ARG A 127 -10.59 1.33 4.83
CA ARG A 127 -10.86 2.70 4.43
C ARG A 127 -11.35 3.46 5.64
N GLU A 128 -10.57 4.43 6.08
CA GLU A 128 -10.79 5.12 7.35
C GLU A 128 -10.79 6.64 7.16
N GLN A 129 -11.63 7.32 7.93
CA GLN A 129 -11.65 8.76 8.10
C GLN A 129 -11.59 9.15 9.58
N LEU A 130 -11.10 10.35 9.88
CA LEU A 130 -11.15 10.87 11.25
C LEU A 130 -12.61 11.09 11.71
N ALA A 131 -12.86 10.75 12.98
CA ALA A 131 -14.15 10.96 13.62
C ALA A 131 -14.58 12.44 13.57
N GLY A 132 -15.87 12.67 13.32
CA GLY A 132 -16.44 14.03 13.24
C GLY A 132 -16.13 14.79 11.95
N ILE A 133 -15.37 14.21 11.02
CA ILE A 133 -15.07 14.80 9.71
C ILE A 133 -15.87 14.08 8.62
N ASN A 134 -16.41 14.84 7.68
CA ASN A 134 -16.98 14.29 6.45
C ASN A 134 -15.92 14.30 5.35
N ALA A 135 -15.25 13.17 5.13
CA ALA A 135 -14.21 13.02 4.10
C ALA A 135 -14.60 11.85 3.18
N PRO A 136 -15.41 12.09 2.13
CA PRO A 136 -16.00 11.02 1.32
C PRO A 136 -14.95 10.19 0.57
N GLU A 137 -15.24 8.91 0.37
CA GLU A 137 -14.41 8.00 -0.44
C GLU A 137 -14.27 8.48 -1.88
N CYS A 138 -13.14 8.14 -2.50
CA CYS A 138 -12.94 8.30 -3.92
C CYS A 138 -13.77 7.26 -4.70
N PRO A 139 -14.06 7.51 -5.99
CA PRO A 139 -14.68 6.50 -6.85
C PRO A 139 -13.84 5.21 -6.93
N LEU A 140 -14.47 4.12 -7.38
CA LEU A 140 -13.77 2.91 -7.79
C LEU A 140 -12.66 3.27 -8.79
N LEU A 141 -11.45 2.74 -8.57
CA LEU A 141 -10.34 2.98 -9.47
C LEU A 141 -10.60 2.30 -10.82
N THR A 142 -10.39 3.02 -11.90
CA THR A 142 -10.36 2.47 -13.26
C THR A 142 -9.02 2.75 -13.92
N TRP A 143 -8.63 1.95 -14.91
CA TRP A 143 -7.33 2.12 -15.57
C TRP A 143 -7.28 3.41 -16.40
N GLU A 144 -8.43 3.87 -16.90
CA GLU A 144 -8.58 5.12 -17.64
C GLU A 144 -8.18 6.33 -16.78
N GLN A 145 -8.52 6.31 -15.48
CA GLN A 145 -8.16 7.38 -14.55
C GLN A 145 -6.63 7.53 -14.42
N LEU A 146 -5.89 6.44 -14.60
CA LEU A 146 -4.43 6.40 -14.49
C LEU A 146 -3.70 6.83 -15.79
N LEU A 147 -4.38 6.88 -16.93
CA LEU A 147 -3.77 7.28 -18.21
C LEU A 147 -3.16 8.68 -18.15
N GLY A 148 -2.02 8.87 -18.81
CA GLY A 148 -1.32 10.14 -18.89
C GLY A 148 0.09 10.08 -18.30
N GLU A 149 0.63 11.24 -17.98
CA GLU A 149 1.95 11.38 -17.37
C GLU A 149 1.82 11.82 -15.92
N TRP A 150 2.64 11.23 -15.07
CA TRP A 150 2.73 11.49 -13.64
C TRP A 150 4.17 11.81 -13.31
N GLN A 151 4.38 12.84 -12.50
CA GLN A 151 5.69 13.24 -12.01
C GLN A 151 5.64 13.37 -10.50
N GLY A 152 6.70 12.98 -9.82
CA GLY A 152 6.67 12.94 -8.38
C GLY A 152 8.02 12.73 -7.73
N GLU A 153 7.97 12.53 -6.42
CA GLU A 153 9.12 12.22 -5.59
C GLU A 153 8.89 10.90 -4.86
N ALA A 154 9.95 10.12 -4.73
CA ALA A 154 9.99 8.91 -3.94
C ALA A 154 11.00 9.04 -2.81
N VAL A 155 10.63 8.57 -1.62
CA VAL A 155 11.51 8.45 -0.46
C VAL A 155 11.61 6.99 -0.07
N THR A 156 12.83 6.44 -0.09
CA THR A 156 13.13 5.05 0.25
C THR A 156 13.80 4.98 1.62
N MET A 157 13.21 4.19 2.51
CA MET A 157 13.71 3.92 3.86
C MET A 157 14.13 2.47 4.00
N TYR A 158 14.99 2.19 4.96
CA TYR A 158 15.66 0.91 5.11
C TYR A 158 15.48 0.33 6.52
N PRO A 159 15.33 -1.00 6.68
CA PRO A 159 15.16 -1.65 7.99
C PRO A 159 16.34 -1.45 8.96
N ASP A 160 17.52 -1.16 8.44
CA ASP A 160 18.73 -0.89 9.24
C ASP A 160 18.87 0.58 9.66
N LEU A 161 17.86 1.40 9.37
CA LEU A 161 17.79 2.82 9.75
C LEU A 161 18.91 3.70 9.17
N ARG A 162 19.56 3.26 8.08
CA ARG A 162 20.43 4.16 7.32
C ARG A 162 19.62 5.33 6.75
N SER A 163 20.31 6.41 6.40
CA SER A 163 19.69 7.60 5.83
C SER A 163 18.79 7.26 4.63
N PRO A 164 17.54 7.77 4.60
CA PRO A 164 16.66 7.62 3.45
C PRO A 164 17.22 8.24 2.18
N GLU A 165 16.81 7.69 1.05
CA GLU A 165 17.13 8.21 -0.28
C GLU A 165 15.89 8.84 -0.91
N THR A 166 16.07 10.03 -1.47
CA THR A 166 15.02 10.78 -2.15
C THR A 166 15.35 10.92 -3.64
N TYR A 167 14.36 10.67 -4.50
CA TYR A 167 14.54 10.80 -5.95
C TYR A 167 13.25 11.15 -6.69
N ALA A 168 13.43 11.78 -7.85
CA ALA A 168 12.33 12.02 -8.78
C ALA A 168 11.82 10.72 -9.41
N THR A 169 10.53 10.69 -9.68
CA THR A 169 9.85 9.65 -10.43
C THR A 169 9.08 10.26 -11.59
N HIS A 170 9.03 9.52 -12.71
CA HIS A 170 8.17 9.86 -13.85
C HIS A 170 7.52 8.57 -14.35
N LEU A 171 6.19 8.59 -14.46
CA LEU A 171 5.38 7.47 -14.89
C LEU A 171 4.53 7.93 -16.08
N LYS A 172 4.62 7.21 -17.19
CA LYS A 172 3.77 7.40 -18.36
C LYS A 172 2.95 6.14 -18.59
N LEU A 173 1.63 6.30 -18.62
CA LEU A 173 0.66 5.25 -18.90
C LEU A 173 -0.13 5.61 -20.16
N GLN A 174 -0.08 4.74 -21.16
CA GLN A 174 -0.76 4.93 -22.43
C GLN A 174 -1.55 3.67 -22.79
N GLN A 175 -2.72 3.88 -23.38
CA GLN A 175 -3.45 2.80 -24.00
C GLN A 175 -2.78 2.47 -25.34
N GLN A 176 -2.39 1.22 -25.52
CA GLN A 176 -1.84 0.73 -26.79
C GLN A 176 -2.97 0.27 -27.71
N ASP A 177 -3.93 -0.48 -27.16
CA ASP A 177 -5.14 -0.93 -27.82
C ASP A 177 -6.25 -1.16 -26.77
N ASN A 178 -7.39 -1.70 -27.18
CA ASN A 178 -8.54 -1.92 -26.29
C ASN A 178 -8.23 -2.85 -25.10
N ASN A 179 -7.20 -3.69 -25.18
CA ASN A 179 -6.88 -4.71 -24.20
C ASN A 179 -5.50 -4.54 -23.58
N HIS A 180 -4.74 -3.50 -23.95
CA HIS A 180 -3.36 -3.33 -23.49
C HIS A 180 -3.02 -1.90 -23.06
N LEU A 181 -2.29 -1.82 -21.95
CA LEU A 181 -1.65 -0.60 -21.46
C LEU A 181 -0.14 -0.73 -21.59
N VAL A 182 0.52 0.34 -22.01
CA VAL A 182 1.97 0.49 -21.95
C VAL A 182 2.31 1.41 -20.79
N GLN A 183 3.19 0.92 -19.93
CA GLN A 183 3.77 1.65 -18.81
C GLN A 183 5.23 1.93 -19.10
N GLN A 184 5.65 3.17 -18.89
CA GLN A 184 7.05 3.56 -18.78
C GLN A 184 7.27 4.24 -17.43
N LEU A 185 8.07 3.62 -16.57
CA LEU A 185 8.39 4.11 -15.23
C LEU A 185 9.89 4.43 -15.14
N ARG A 186 10.22 5.68 -14.83
CA ARG A 186 11.58 6.16 -14.57
C ARG A 186 11.74 6.54 -13.10
N PHE A 187 12.80 6.04 -12.46
CA PHE A 187 13.09 6.27 -11.04
C PHE A 187 14.58 6.06 -10.72
N GLY A 188 15.02 6.53 -9.53
CA GLY A 188 16.40 6.44 -9.04
C GLY A 188 17.17 7.77 -9.10
N THR A 189 18.40 7.78 -8.58
CA THR A 189 19.29 8.96 -8.56
C THR A 189 20.58 8.73 -9.35
N GLY A 190 21.11 9.79 -9.97
CA GLY A 190 22.44 9.76 -10.59
C GLY A 190 22.65 8.61 -11.58
N THR A 191 23.67 7.79 -11.34
CA THR A 191 23.99 6.61 -12.18
C THR A 191 23.06 5.42 -11.96
N SER A 192 22.20 5.47 -10.93
CA SER A 192 21.24 4.41 -10.61
C SER A 192 19.86 4.62 -11.25
N VAL A 193 19.68 5.70 -12.03
CA VAL A 193 18.42 5.96 -12.75
C VAL A 193 18.10 4.79 -13.68
N ARG A 194 16.89 4.27 -13.54
CA ARG A 194 16.36 3.18 -14.37
C ARG A 194 15.07 3.63 -15.04
N THR A 195 14.87 3.12 -16.24
CA THR A 195 13.59 3.20 -16.95
C THR A 195 13.14 1.77 -17.21
N ILE A 196 11.93 1.44 -16.75
CA ILE A 196 11.27 0.17 -17.02
C ILE A 196 10.12 0.46 -17.97
N THR A 197 10.10 -0.24 -19.10
CA THR A 197 8.95 -0.25 -20.00
C THR A 197 8.31 -1.63 -19.94
N SER A 198 6.99 -1.67 -19.76
CA SER A 198 6.24 -2.92 -19.60
C SER A 198 4.83 -2.78 -20.16
N THR A 199 4.31 -3.83 -20.76
CA THR A 199 2.92 -3.88 -21.24
C THR A 199 2.06 -4.70 -20.27
N ALA A 200 0.89 -4.18 -19.94
CA ALA A 200 -0.13 -4.88 -19.17
C ALA A 200 -1.29 -5.30 -20.08
N ARG A 201 -1.80 -6.51 -19.89
CA ARG A 201 -3.10 -6.92 -20.43
C ARG A 201 -4.20 -6.47 -19.48
N ILE A 202 -5.24 -5.83 -20.01
CA ILE A 202 -6.43 -5.38 -19.29
C ILE A 202 -7.44 -6.54 -19.23
N ASP A 203 -8.02 -6.75 -18.06
CA ASP A 203 -9.03 -7.77 -17.81
C ASP A 203 -10.00 -7.29 -16.72
N GLY A 204 -10.99 -6.49 -17.12
CA GLY A 204 -11.87 -5.80 -16.18
C GLY A 204 -11.11 -4.88 -15.23
N SER A 205 -11.19 -5.15 -13.93
CA SER A 205 -10.48 -4.44 -12.86
C SER A 205 -9.07 -4.97 -12.60
N MET A 206 -8.56 -5.87 -13.43
CA MET A 206 -7.23 -6.47 -13.31
C MET A 206 -6.31 -6.03 -14.44
N LEU A 207 -5.05 -5.71 -14.11
CA LEU A 207 -3.98 -5.50 -15.07
C LEU A 207 -2.89 -6.56 -14.87
N TYR A 208 -2.56 -7.31 -15.92
CA TYR A 208 -1.59 -8.39 -15.88
C TYR A 208 -0.31 -8.04 -16.63
N PHE A 209 0.81 -8.03 -15.93
CA PHE A 209 2.14 -7.82 -16.51
C PHE A 209 2.87 -9.17 -16.59
N ASP A 210 2.58 -9.93 -17.66
CA ASP A 210 3.05 -11.31 -17.82
C ASP A 210 4.41 -11.43 -18.53
N GLN A 211 4.99 -10.33 -19.00
CA GLN A 211 6.19 -10.32 -19.85
C GLN A 211 7.52 -10.48 -19.08
N SER A 212 7.49 -10.56 -17.74
CA SER A 212 8.69 -10.71 -16.90
C SER A 212 8.84 -12.13 -16.34
N THR A 213 10.01 -12.46 -15.81
CA THR A 213 10.26 -13.76 -15.14
C THR A 213 9.42 -13.94 -13.87
N LEU A 214 8.98 -12.83 -13.27
CA LEU A 214 8.08 -12.78 -12.13
C LEU A 214 6.83 -11.96 -12.50
N PRO A 215 5.82 -12.59 -13.14
CA PRO A 215 4.57 -11.92 -13.49
C PRO A 215 3.92 -11.25 -12.29
N VAL A 216 3.45 -10.01 -12.49
CA VAL A 216 2.74 -9.24 -11.47
C VAL A 216 1.32 -8.93 -11.93
N GLN A 217 0.44 -8.73 -10.96
CA GLN A 217 -0.94 -8.32 -11.16
C GLN A 217 -1.24 -7.04 -10.38
N VAL A 218 -2.02 -6.16 -10.98
CA VAL A 218 -2.57 -4.98 -10.34
C VAL A 218 -4.09 -5.12 -10.29
N LEU A 219 -4.63 -5.13 -9.08
CA LEU A 219 -6.08 -5.05 -8.86
C LEU A 219 -6.47 -3.59 -8.68
N LEU A 220 -7.51 -3.15 -9.37
CA LEU A 220 -8.14 -1.85 -9.20
C LEU A 220 -9.31 -2.01 -8.22
N LEU A 221 -9.26 -1.26 -7.12
CA LEU A 221 -10.11 -1.45 -5.94
C LEU A 221 -10.91 -0.18 -5.63
N PRO A 222 -11.95 -0.26 -4.78
CA PRO A 222 -12.71 0.91 -4.32
C PRO A 222 -11.82 1.99 -3.70
N ASP A 223 -12.36 3.21 -3.58
CA ASP A 223 -11.69 4.35 -2.93
C ASP A 223 -10.36 4.75 -3.60
N GLY A 224 -10.31 4.65 -4.93
CA GLY A 224 -9.12 4.97 -5.73
C GLY A 224 -7.92 4.04 -5.46
N ALA A 225 -8.13 2.90 -4.79
CA ALA A 225 -7.05 2.01 -4.39
C ALA A 225 -6.58 1.09 -5.52
N SER A 226 -5.31 0.70 -5.46
CA SER A 226 -4.74 -0.37 -6.28
C SER A 226 -3.85 -1.28 -5.44
N SER A 227 -3.85 -2.56 -5.79
CA SER A 227 -3.02 -3.59 -5.18
C SER A 227 -2.09 -4.19 -6.23
N ASN A 228 -0.81 -3.86 -6.19
CA ASN A 228 0.21 -4.45 -7.06
C ASN A 228 1.01 -5.51 -6.29
N CYS A 229 1.06 -6.74 -6.82
CA CYS A 229 1.82 -7.83 -6.22
C CYS A 229 2.15 -8.93 -7.24
N PRO A 230 3.09 -9.84 -6.94
CA PRO A 230 3.37 -11.00 -7.80
C PRO A 230 2.16 -11.91 -7.88
N ARG A 231 1.93 -12.52 -9.06
CA ARG A 231 0.93 -13.59 -9.21
C ARG A 231 1.30 -14.83 -8.38
N GLU A 232 2.60 -15.09 -8.29
CA GLU A 232 3.20 -16.10 -7.44
C GLU A 232 4.57 -15.59 -6.96
N ILE A 233 4.85 -15.68 -5.66
CA ILE A 233 6.20 -15.37 -5.15
C ILE A 233 7.13 -16.53 -5.49
N LYS A 234 8.18 -16.26 -6.30
CA LYS A 234 9.15 -17.27 -6.71
C LYS A 234 10.47 -17.15 -5.93
N PRO A 235 11.03 -18.26 -5.42
CA PRO A 235 12.38 -18.26 -4.86
C PRO A 235 13.42 -17.69 -5.84
N GLY A 236 14.45 -17.01 -5.33
CA GLY A 236 15.53 -16.46 -6.15
C GLY A 236 15.16 -15.22 -6.96
N HIS A 237 13.95 -14.67 -6.77
CA HIS A 237 13.49 -13.47 -7.45
C HIS A 237 13.19 -12.37 -6.45
N ARG A 238 13.63 -11.14 -6.77
CA ARG A 238 13.18 -9.95 -6.06
C ARG A 238 11.71 -9.71 -6.35
N PHE A 239 10.97 -9.24 -5.35
CA PHE A 239 9.56 -8.92 -5.51
C PHE A 239 9.17 -7.73 -4.65
N VAL A 240 8.00 -7.17 -4.94
CA VAL A 240 7.44 -6.04 -4.20
C VAL A 240 5.99 -6.33 -3.84
N LEU A 241 5.57 -5.82 -2.68
CA LEU A 241 4.16 -5.63 -2.35
C LEU A 241 3.88 -4.14 -2.41
N GLU A 242 2.85 -3.73 -3.14
CA GLU A 242 2.57 -2.31 -3.37
C GLU A 242 1.08 -1.99 -3.25
N VAL A 243 0.78 -0.89 -2.56
CA VAL A 243 -0.52 -0.23 -2.57
C VAL A 243 -0.39 1.11 -3.29
N GLY A 244 -1.34 1.45 -4.15
CA GLY A 244 -1.49 2.78 -4.70
C GLY A 244 -2.84 3.39 -4.32
N TRP A 245 -2.89 4.71 -4.17
CA TRP A 245 -4.12 5.44 -3.85
C TRP A 245 -4.21 6.71 -4.68
N LEU A 246 -5.20 6.75 -5.58
CA LEU A 246 -5.60 7.94 -6.31
C LEU A 246 -6.61 8.72 -5.43
N TYR A 247 -6.09 9.53 -4.52
CA TYR A 247 -6.90 10.25 -3.53
C TYR A 247 -7.49 11.56 -4.09
N GLN A 248 -7.01 12.01 -5.25
CA GLN A 248 -7.62 13.05 -6.08
C GLN A 248 -7.38 12.71 -7.56
N PRO A 249 -8.17 13.24 -8.51
CA PRO A 249 -8.03 12.91 -9.94
C PRO A 249 -6.62 13.14 -10.52
N ASN A 250 -5.84 14.02 -9.91
CA ASN A 250 -4.50 14.40 -10.31
C ASN A 250 -3.43 14.17 -9.24
N HIS A 251 -3.75 13.53 -8.11
CA HIS A 251 -2.77 13.23 -7.06
C HIS A 251 -2.87 11.78 -6.63
N ARG A 252 -1.70 11.14 -6.55
CA ARG A 252 -1.58 9.73 -6.23
C ARG A 252 -0.43 9.48 -5.27
N GLN A 253 -0.62 8.57 -4.33
CA GLN A 253 0.46 8.00 -3.54
C GLN A 253 0.65 6.53 -3.87
N ARG A 254 1.87 6.02 -3.72
CA ARG A 254 2.19 4.59 -3.76
C ARG A 254 3.11 4.24 -2.62
N LEU A 255 2.88 3.11 -1.97
CA LEU A 255 3.78 2.58 -0.96
C LEU A 255 4.23 1.19 -1.38
N ILE A 256 5.55 1.02 -1.50
CA ILE A 256 6.17 -0.18 -2.05
C ILE A 256 7.08 -0.82 -1.00
N ARG A 257 6.74 -2.02 -0.56
CA ARG A 257 7.56 -2.86 0.31
C ARG A 257 8.38 -3.84 -0.53
N SER A 258 9.70 -3.70 -0.50
CA SER A 258 10.61 -4.42 -1.41
C SER A 258 11.35 -5.57 -0.73
N TYR A 259 11.45 -6.71 -1.41
CA TYR A 259 12.13 -7.91 -0.92
C TYR A 259 13.26 -8.37 -1.85
N SER A 260 14.30 -8.94 -1.25
CA SER A 260 15.45 -9.52 -1.96
C SER A 260 15.08 -10.83 -2.66
N ASP A 261 15.99 -11.31 -3.50
CA ASP A 261 15.93 -12.64 -4.10
C ASP A 261 16.01 -13.78 -3.06
N LYS A 262 16.49 -13.47 -1.86
CA LYS A 262 16.45 -14.36 -0.69
C LYS A 262 15.21 -14.16 0.19
N GLY A 263 14.30 -13.26 -0.18
CA GLY A 263 13.08 -12.97 0.56
C GLY A 263 13.28 -12.06 1.78
N GLU A 264 14.44 -11.44 1.96
CA GLU A 264 14.70 -10.48 3.04
C GLU A 264 14.06 -9.12 2.69
N LEU A 265 13.45 -8.46 3.66
CA LEU A 265 12.98 -7.08 3.50
C LEU A 265 14.16 -6.15 3.21
N LEU A 266 14.12 -5.49 2.06
CA LEU A 266 15.15 -4.55 1.63
C LEU A 266 14.82 -3.12 2.03
N SER A 267 13.59 -2.68 1.77
CA SER A 267 13.21 -1.28 1.90
C SER A 267 11.70 -1.06 1.88
N LEU A 268 11.31 0.15 2.25
CA LEU A 268 9.98 0.72 2.05
C LEU A 268 10.09 2.05 1.32
N THR A 269 9.40 2.17 0.18
CA THR A 269 9.43 3.37 -0.65
C THR A 269 8.05 4.00 -0.70
N LEU A 270 7.92 5.26 -0.28
CA LEU A 270 6.73 6.07 -0.49
C LEU A 270 6.94 6.96 -1.72
N VAL A 271 6.03 6.90 -2.67
CA VAL A 271 5.98 7.76 -3.85
C VAL A 271 4.78 8.67 -3.73
N LYS A 272 4.98 9.97 -3.99
CA LYS A 272 3.91 10.94 -4.17
C LYS A 272 4.05 11.54 -5.56
N GLU A 273 2.99 11.44 -6.36
CA GLU A 273 3.01 11.83 -7.77
C GLU A 273 1.77 12.62 -8.16
N GLU A 274 1.98 13.60 -9.03
CA GLU A 274 0.97 14.48 -9.58
C GLU A 274 0.85 14.27 -11.08
N LYS A 275 -0.38 14.32 -11.58
CA LYS A 275 -0.67 14.21 -13.00
C LYS A 275 -0.22 15.48 -13.72
N VAL A 276 0.63 15.32 -14.74
CA VAL A 276 1.10 16.41 -15.58
C VAL A 276 -0.10 16.95 -16.37
N LYS A 277 -0.39 18.24 -16.20
CA LYS A 277 -1.44 18.91 -16.99
C LYS A 277 -1.04 18.89 -18.46
N THR A 278 -1.92 18.37 -19.30
CA THR A 278 -1.80 18.51 -20.75
C THR A 278 -2.17 19.95 -21.08
N SER A 279 -1.19 20.74 -21.52
CA SER A 279 -1.39 22.06 -22.13
C SER A 279 -2.17 21.96 -23.44
#